data_AF-A0A916YGQ9-F1
#
_entry.id   AF-A0A916YGQ9-F1
#
_cell.length_a   1.000
_cell.length_b   1.000
_cell.length_c   1.000
_cell.angle_alpha   90.00
_cell.angle_beta   90.00
_cell.angle_gamma   90.00
#
_symmetry.space_group_name_H-M   'P 1'
#
loop_
_entity.id
_entity.type
_entity.pdbx_description
1 polymer ?
#
loop_
_entity_poly.entity_id
_entity_poly.type
_entity_poly.pdbx_seq_one_letter_code
_entity_poly.pdbx_strand_id
1 'polypeptide(L)'
;MNAKTERIVCGLLIAGMFLPALLLPGVGALVSALVVALALILLSNSRRPMLALVWRSVPASILLGMAVGTATAIGFSIAVEPLIAALTGEPVDLSDFDAVRGNVPNYLVMLAVGLIFGGIVEEVIFRGAVIGWGSAAFGKRLAWPLAVLSAAVFGITHLYQGWSGVISTGLIGLILGALYVLCSRRLLPCIAAHMTNNAIGITAIYLGMG
;
A
#
# COMPACT_ATOMS: atom_id res chain seq x y z
N MET A 1 -11.32 -7.44 25.67
CA MET A 1 -12.11 -8.24 24.69
C MET A 1 -11.60 -9.67 24.73
N ASN A 2 -12.47 -10.69 24.69
CA ASN A 2 -12.01 -12.08 24.60
C ASN A 2 -11.57 -12.43 23.17
N ALA A 3 -10.79 -13.52 23.00
CA ALA A 3 -10.19 -13.88 21.72
C ALA A 3 -11.21 -14.20 20.61
N LYS A 4 -12.39 -14.72 20.94
CA LYS A 4 -13.45 -15.02 19.97
C LYS A 4 -14.05 -13.73 19.41
N THR A 5 -14.39 -12.79 20.30
CA THR A 5 -14.92 -11.48 19.91
C THR A 5 -13.90 -10.70 19.10
N GLU A 6 -12.61 -10.75 19.47
CA GLU A 6 -11.54 -10.09 18.72
C GLU A 6 -11.43 -10.58 17.28
N ARG A 7 -11.51 -11.89 17.05
CA ARG A 7 -11.51 -12.47 15.69
C ARG A 7 -12.68 -12.00 14.85
N ILE A 8 -13.88 -12.00 15.42
CA ILE A 8 -15.09 -11.55 14.71
C ILE A 8 -14.96 -10.07 14.33
N VAL A 9 -14.58 -9.22 15.29
CA VAL A 9 -14.43 -7.78 15.07
C VAL A 9 -13.33 -7.49 14.05
N CYS A 10 -12.16 -8.13 14.16
CA CYS A 10 -11.07 -8.00 13.19
C CYS A 10 -11.51 -8.42 11.78
N GLY A 11 -12.21 -9.55 11.65
CA GLY A 11 -12.71 -10.04 10.36
C GLY A 11 -13.71 -9.08 9.71
N LEU A 12 -14.66 -8.56 10.50
CA LEU A 12 -15.64 -7.58 10.02
C LEU A 12 -14.97 -6.27 9.60
N LEU A 13 -13.94 -5.82 10.32
CA LEU A 13 -13.21 -4.60 9.99
C LEU A 13 -12.34 -4.76 8.74
N ILE A 14 -11.68 -5.90 8.56
CA ILE A 14 -10.95 -6.19 7.32
C ILE A 14 -11.92 -6.21 6.13
N ALA A 15 -13.08 -6.87 6.27
CA ALA A 15 -14.12 -6.84 5.24
C ALA A 15 -14.63 -5.40 4.98
N GLY A 16 -14.85 -4.61 6.04
CA GLY A 16 -15.24 -3.20 5.96
C GLY A 16 -14.17 -2.28 5.37
N MET A 17 -12.89 -2.68 5.36
CA MET A 17 -11.82 -1.97 4.65
C MET A 17 -11.79 -2.36 3.17
N PHE A 18 -12.01 -3.62 2.84
CA PHE A 18 -11.97 -4.09 1.46
C PHE A 18 -13.18 -3.69 0.64
N LEU A 19 -14.38 -3.78 1.22
CA LEU A 19 -15.61 -3.53 0.46
C LEU A 19 -15.66 -2.13 -0.17
N PRO A 20 -15.42 -1.02 0.58
CA PRO A 20 -15.40 0.31 -0.02
C PRO A 20 -14.27 0.47 -1.05
N ALA A 21 -13.10 -0.09 -0.75
CA ALA A 21 -11.92 0.00 -1.61
C ALA A 21 -12.12 -0.70 -2.97
N LEU A 22 -12.90 -1.78 -2.99
CA LEU A 22 -13.27 -2.51 -4.20
C LEU A 22 -14.43 -1.85 -4.96
N LEU A 23 -15.41 -1.28 -4.25
CA LEU A 23 -16.59 -0.67 -4.86
C LEU A 23 -16.31 0.72 -5.45
N LEU A 24 -15.33 1.43 -4.91
CA LEU A 24 -14.97 2.79 -5.30
C LEU A 24 -13.45 2.88 -5.49
N PRO A 25 -12.87 2.38 -6.60
CA PRO A 25 -11.44 2.52 -6.88
C PRO A 25 -10.96 3.97 -6.72
N GLY A 26 -9.80 4.17 -6.11
CA GLY A 26 -9.29 5.49 -5.71
C GLY A 26 -9.92 6.06 -4.43
N VAL A 27 -11.23 6.34 -4.43
CA VAL A 27 -11.91 7.07 -3.33
C VAL A 27 -12.19 6.19 -2.11
N GLY A 28 -12.42 4.90 -2.32
CA GLY A 28 -12.78 3.92 -1.29
C GLY A 28 -11.73 3.76 -0.21
N ALA A 29 -10.46 4.05 -0.51
CA ALA A 29 -9.36 4.05 0.45
C ALA A 29 -9.57 5.06 1.58
N LEU A 30 -10.28 6.18 1.34
CA LEU A 30 -10.63 7.15 2.39
C LEU A 30 -11.60 6.56 3.41
N VAL A 31 -12.56 5.75 2.95
CA VAL A 31 -13.48 5.04 3.83
C VAL A 31 -12.72 3.97 4.63
N SER A 32 -11.81 3.24 3.99
CA SER A 32 -10.94 2.27 4.68
C SER A 32 -10.05 2.94 5.73
N ALA A 33 -9.54 4.16 5.46
CA ALA A 33 -8.78 4.96 6.41
C ALA A 33 -9.64 5.35 7.63
N LEU A 34 -10.90 5.75 7.42
CA LEU A 34 -11.84 6.04 8.50
C LEU A 34 -12.12 4.79 9.35
N VAL A 35 -12.35 3.64 8.73
CA VAL A 35 -12.57 2.36 9.43
C VAL A 35 -11.34 2.00 10.29
N VAL A 36 -10.13 2.16 9.74
CA VAL A 36 -8.87 1.97 10.48
C VAL A 36 -8.75 2.96 11.64
N ALA A 37 -9.04 4.24 11.43
CA ALA A 37 -8.96 5.26 12.47
C ALA A 37 -9.92 4.95 13.63
N LEU A 38 -11.17 4.58 13.32
CA LEU A 38 -12.14 4.15 14.33
C LEU A 38 -11.67 2.89 15.06
N ALA A 39 -11.11 1.90 14.36
CA ALA A 39 -10.54 0.72 15.00
C ALA A 39 -9.39 1.05 15.95
N LEU A 40 -8.50 1.98 15.59
CA LEU A 40 -7.40 2.42 16.44
C LEU A 40 -7.90 3.18 17.68
N ILE A 41 -8.96 3.99 17.54
CA ILE A 41 -9.57 4.74 18.65
C ILE A 41 -10.28 3.78 19.60
N LEU A 42 -11.16 2.93 19.07
CA LEU A 42 -12.12 2.13 19.84
C LEU A 42 -11.55 0.80 20.35
N LEU A 43 -10.53 0.24 19.67
CA LEU A 43 -10.02 -1.11 19.94
C LEU A 43 -8.52 -1.05 20.28
N SER A 44 -8.20 -0.88 21.56
CA SER A 44 -6.82 -0.72 22.02
C SER A 44 -5.90 -1.91 21.66
N ASN A 45 -6.45 -3.12 21.54
CA ASN A 45 -5.74 -4.33 21.13
C ASN A 45 -5.28 -4.31 19.66
N SER A 46 -5.91 -3.50 18.80
CA SER A 46 -5.52 -3.35 17.39
C SER A 46 -4.23 -2.53 17.21
N ARG A 47 -3.97 -1.59 18.13
CA ARG A 47 -2.91 -0.58 18.00
C ARG A 47 -1.51 -1.17 17.84
N ARG A 48 -1.14 -2.12 18.69
CA ARG A 48 0.20 -2.72 18.67
C ARG A 48 0.50 -3.48 17.37
N PRO A 49 -0.36 -4.40 16.89
CA PRO A 49 -0.10 -5.09 15.63
C PRO A 49 -0.26 -4.20 14.39
N MET A 50 -1.04 -3.11 14.48
CA MET A 50 -1.22 -2.18 13.36
C MET A 50 -0.12 -1.13 13.25
N LEU A 51 0.42 -0.63 14.37
CA LEU A 51 1.32 0.53 14.41
C LEU A 51 2.76 0.17 14.83
N ALA A 52 3.11 -1.11 14.80
CA ALA A 52 4.47 -1.55 15.03
C ALA A 52 5.41 -0.98 13.96
N LEU A 53 6.24 0.02 14.29
CA LEU A 53 7.03 0.75 13.30
C LEU A 53 8.42 0.16 13.03
N VAL A 54 9.27 0.09 14.05
CA VAL A 54 10.72 -0.10 13.86
C VAL A 54 11.09 -1.58 13.80
N TRP A 55 11.86 -1.97 12.78
CA TRP A 55 12.35 -3.35 12.63
C TRP A 55 13.60 -3.66 13.45
N ARG A 56 14.74 -3.07 13.09
CA ARG A 56 16.03 -3.21 13.82
C ARG A 56 16.44 -1.90 14.47
N SER A 57 16.48 -0.85 13.66
CA SER A 57 16.70 0.53 14.07
C SER A 57 15.97 1.45 13.09
N VAL A 58 15.80 2.72 13.45
CA VAL A 58 15.20 3.71 12.54
C VAL A 58 16.03 3.82 11.25
N PRO A 59 17.36 4.00 11.28
CA PRO A 59 18.16 4.08 10.05
C PRO A 59 18.08 2.82 9.21
N ALA A 60 18.18 1.63 9.81
CA ALA A 60 18.12 0.38 9.04
C ALA A 60 16.77 0.17 8.37
N SER A 61 15.68 0.61 9.01
CA SER A 61 14.34 0.51 8.43
C SER A 61 14.19 1.46 7.24
N ILE A 62 14.65 2.70 7.38
CA ILE A 62 14.59 3.71 6.31
C ILE A 62 15.48 3.30 5.14
N LEU A 63 16.74 2.92 5.38
CA LEU A 63 17.68 2.54 4.32
C LEU A 63 17.21 1.31 3.54
N LEU A 64 16.72 0.28 4.24
CA LEU A 64 16.13 -0.88 3.57
C LEU A 64 14.92 -0.49 2.73
N GLY A 65 14.02 0.32 3.30
CA GLY A 65 12.84 0.80 2.60
C GLY A 65 13.20 1.59 1.35
N MET A 66 14.07 2.58 1.45
CA MET A 66 14.56 3.37 0.31
C MET A 66 15.20 2.50 -0.77
N ALA A 67 16.02 1.50 -0.38
CA ALA A 67 16.63 0.58 -1.34
C ALA A 67 15.57 -0.24 -2.09
N VAL A 68 14.61 -0.82 -1.37
CA VAL A 68 13.51 -1.59 -1.98
C VAL A 68 12.64 -0.69 -2.86
N GLY A 69 12.22 0.48 -2.38
CA GLY A 69 11.39 1.41 -3.14
C GLY A 69 12.06 1.92 -4.41
N THR A 70 13.36 2.22 -4.36
CA THR A 70 14.14 2.60 -5.55
C THR A 70 14.25 1.45 -6.54
N ALA A 71 14.56 0.24 -6.04
CA ALA A 71 14.66 -0.95 -6.89
C ALA A 71 13.32 -1.30 -7.55
N THR A 72 12.22 -1.16 -6.82
CA THR A 72 10.86 -1.33 -7.34
C THR A 72 10.58 -0.28 -8.42
N ALA A 73 10.76 1.02 -8.14
CA ALA A 73 10.46 2.07 -9.11
C ALA A 73 11.25 1.91 -10.43
N ILE A 74 12.56 1.69 -10.33
CA ILE A 74 13.42 1.52 -11.51
C ILE A 74 13.08 0.21 -12.23
N GLY A 75 13.02 -0.91 -11.49
CA GLY A 75 12.77 -2.23 -12.07
C GLY A 75 11.41 -2.32 -12.77
N PHE A 76 10.39 -1.66 -12.21
CA PHE A 76 9.08 -1.60 -12.83
C PHE A 76 9.10 -0.79 -14.12
N SER A 77 9.64 0.42 -14.07
CA SER A 77 9.71 1.30 -15.24
C SER A 77 10.49 0.67 -16.42
N ILE A 78 11.62 -0.02 -16.15
CA ILE A 78 12.46 -0.55 -17.23
C ILE A 78 12.05 -1.94 -17.73
N ALA A 79 11.36 -2.75 -16.92
CA ALA A 79 11.14 -4.16 -17.22
C ALA A 79 9.71 -4.62 -16.96
N VAL A 80 9.17 -4.40 -15.77
CA VAL A 80 7.87 -5.00 -15.39
C VAL A 80 6.72 -4.34 -16.13
N GLU A 81 6.65 -3.01 -16.18
CA GLU A 81 5.56 -2.29 -16.85
C GLU A 81 5.57 -2.48 -18.38
N PRO A 82 6.72 -2.43 -19.08
CA PRO A 82 6.77 -2.82 -20.50
C PRO A 82 6.29 -4.26 -20.75
N LEU A 83 6.63 -5.20 -19.87
CA LEU A 83 6.16 -6.58 -19.96
C LEU A 83 4.65 -6.68 -19.73
N ILE A 84 4.13 -6.00 -18.70
CA ILE A 84 2.68 -5.94 -18.44
C ILE A 84 1.97 -5.38 -19.66
N ALA A 85 2.43 -4.25 -20.20
CA ALA A 85 1.83 -3.62 -21.37
C ALA A 85 1.85 -4.53 -22.60
N ALA A 86 2.93 -5.30 -22.80
CA ALA A 86 2.99 -6.30 -23.86
C ALA A 86 2.00 -7.46 -23.68
N LEU A 87 1.67 -7.82 -22.43
CA LEU A 87 0.73 -8.89 -22.09
C LEU A 87 -0.74 -8.43 -22.11
N THR A 88 -1.02 -7.20 -21.69
CA THR A 88 -2.39 -6.64 -21.60
C THR A 88 -2.81 -5.91 -22.87
N GLY A 89 -1.85 -5.48 -23.69
CA GLY A 89 -2.10 -4.69 -24.90
C GLY A 89 -2.23 -3.19 -24.65
N GLU A 90 -2.07 -2.72 -23.41
CA GLU A 90 -2.20 -1.32 -23.01
C GLU A 90 -1.19 -0.94 -21.93
N PRO A 91 -0.61 0.27 -21.93
CA PRO A 91 0.21 0.74 -20.82
C PRO A 91 -0.65 1.01 -19.56
N VAL A 92 0.01 1.30 -18.44
CA VAL A 92 -0.68 1.84 -17.25
C VAL A 92 -1.30 3.19 -17.63
N ASP A 93 -2.59 3.38 -17.36
CA ASP A 93 -3.26 4.64 -17.61
C ASP A 93 -2.93 5.65 -16.51
N LEU A 94 -2.29 6.76 -16.91
CA LEU A 94 -1.89 7.86 -16.03
C LEU A 94 -2.57 9.19 -16.42
N SER A 95 -3.64 9.14 -17.20
CA SER A 95 -4.37 10.33 -17.66
C SER A 95 -4.97 11.15 -16.51
N ASP A 96 -5.42 10.49 -15.44
CA ASP A 96 -5.87 11.15 -14.19
C ASP A 96 -4.79 12.05 -13.55
N PHE A 97 -3.52 11.86 -13.92
CA PHE A 97 -2.38 12.63 -13.42
C PHE A 97 -1.87 13.69 -14.41
N ASP A 98 -2.52 13.90 -15.55
CA ASP A 98 -2.09 14.86 -16.60
C ASP A 98 -1.85 16.26 -16.06
N ALA A 99 -2.67 16.71 -15.10
CA ALA A 99 -2.54 18.01 -14.48
C ALA A 99 -1.21 18.22 -13.72
N VAL A 100 -0.47 17.15 -13.42
CA VAL A 100 0.83 17.20 -12.73
C VAL A 100 1.97 17.54 -13.69
N ARG A 101 1.87 17.17 -14.97
CA ARG A 101 2.95 17.29 -15.96
C ARG A 101 3.39 18.76 -16.11
N GLY A 102 4.65 19.06 -15.80
CA GLY A 102 5.22 20.40 -15.88
C GLY A 102 4.61 21.45 -14.93
N ASN A 103 3.74 21.06 -13.99
CA ASN A 103 3.03 21.99 -13.10
C ASN A 103 3.49 21.84 -11.65
N VAL A 104 4.32 22.78 -11.18
CA VAL A 104 4.93 22.72 -9.83
C VAL A 104 3.89 22.68 -8.70
N PRO A 105 2.86 23.56 -8.66
CA PRO A 105 1.83 23.46 -7.63
C PRO A 105 1.15 22.08 -7.56
N ASN A 106 0.73 21.55 -8.71
CA ASN A 106 0.05 20.25 -8.76
C ASN A 106 1.01 19.11 -8.42
N TYR A 107 2.27 19.19 -8.82
CA TYR A 107 3.32 18.26 -8.40
C TYR A 107 3.51 18.24 -6.88
N LEU A 108 3.61 19.40 -6.22
CA LEU A 108 3.79 19.45 -4.77
C LEU A 108 2.57 18.89 -4.02
N VAL A 109 1.36 19.17 -4.50
CA VAL A 109 0.13 18.60 -3.94
C VAL A 109 0.11 17.08 -4.13
N MET A 110 0.37 16.60 -5.35
CA MET A 110 0.37 15.17 -5.65
C MET A 110 1.46 14.44 -4.87
N LEU A 111 2.65 15.02 -4.74
CA LEU A 111 3.74 14.47 -3.93
C LEU A 111 3.32 14.37 -2.46
N ALA A 112 2.70 15.40 -1.88
CA ALA A 112 2.20 15.34 -0.51
C ALA A 112 1.14 14.25 -0.33
N VAL A 113 0.20 14.11 -1.28
CA VAL A 113 -0.81 13.04 -1.28
C VAL A 113 -0.15 11.67 -1.38
N GLY A 114 0.76 11.46 -2.33
CA GLY A 114 1.45 10.20 -2.53
C GLY A 114 2.33 9.79 -1.35
N LEU A 115 2.96 10.76 -0.66
CA LEU A 115 3.80 10.50 0.50
C LEU A 115 3.00 10.21 1.76
N ILE A 116 1.94 10.98 2.02
CA ILE A 116 1.15 10.85 3.24
C ILE A 116 0.08 9.77 3.07
N PHE A 117 -0.76 9.90 2.06
CA PHE A 117 -1.86 8.97 1.85
C PHE A 117 -1.34 7.62 1.35
N GLY A 118 -0.64 7.60 0.22
CA GLY A 118 -0.04 6.36 -0.30
C GLY A 118 1.01 5.80 0.65
N GLY A 119 2.02 6.60 0.99
CA GLY A 119 3.18 6.13 1.74
C GLY A 119 2.93 5.76 3.21
N ILE A 120 1.91 6.33 3.88
CA ILE A 120 1.64 6.07 5.30
C ILE A 120 0.26 5.45 5.50
N VAL A 121 -0.80 6.09 5.02
CA VAL A 121 -2.18 5.67 5.31
C VAL A 121 -2.45 4.28 4.71
N GLU A 122 -2.10 4.05 3.45
CA GLU A 122 -2.28 2.75 2.83
C GLU A 122 -1.43 1.67 3.50
N GLU A 123 -0.21 1.97 3.94
CA GLU A 123 0.60 1.00 4.69
C GLU A 123 -0.06 0.60 6.02
N VAL A 124 -0.67 1.55 6.74
CA VAL A 124 -1.41 1.23 7.97
C VAL A 124 -2.65 0.38 7.66
N ILE A 125 -3.36 0.65 6.56
CA ILE A 125 -4.53 -0.16 6.14
C ILE A 125 -4.09 -1.57 5.73
N PHE A 126 -3.25 -1.68 4.70
CA PHE A 126 -2.95 -2.94 4.01
C PHE A 126 -1.91 -3.79 4.75
N ARG A 127 -0.91 -3.20 5.42
CA ARG A 127 0.11 -3.95 6.15
C ARG A 127 -0.22 -4.00 7.62
N GLY A 128 -0.52 -2.85 8.22
CA GLY A 128 -0.86 -2.75 9.64
C GLY A 128 -2.13 -3.54 9.99
N ALA A 129 -3.26 -3.19 9.37
CA ALA A 129 -4.56 -3.76 9.69
C ALA A 129 -4.73 -5.17 9.10
N VAL A 130 -4.68 -5.29 7.77
CA VAL A 130 -5.00 -6.55 7.09
C VAL A 130 -4.00 -7.65 7.46
N ILE A 131 -2.69 -7.40 7.30
CA ILE A 131 -1.67 -8.43 7.56
C ILE A 131 -1.32 -8.49 9.06
N GLY A 132 -0.97 -7.34 9.66
CA GLY A 132 -0.47 -7.24 11.03
C GLY A 132 -1.51 -7.69 12.05
N TRP A 133 -2.64 -6.99 12.11
CA TRP A 133 -3.71 -7.32 13.03
C TRP A 133 -4.46 -8.60 12.65
N GLY A 134 -4.70 -8.84 11.36
CA GLY A 134 -5.26 -10.11 10.88
C GLY A 134 -4.45 -11.32 11.35
N SER A 135 -3.13 -11.33 11.13
CA SER A 135 -2.28 -12.43 11.60
C SER A 135 -2.12 -12.49 13.13
N ALA A 136 -2.34 -11.39 13.85
CA ALA A 136 -2.40 -11.40 15.31
C ALA A 136 -3.69 -12.06 15.84
N ALA A 137 -4.83 -11.76 15.22
CA ALA A 137 -6.15 -12.26 15.64
C ALA A 137 -6.40 -13.71 15.20
N PHE A 138 -6.05 -14.05 13.94
CA PHE A 138 -6.36 -15.34 13.32
C PHE A 138 -5.20 -16.34 13.32
N GLY A 139 -3.98 -15.88 13.60
CA GLY A 139 -2.80 -16.73 13.76
C GLY A 139 -1.64 -16.32 12.86
N LYS A 140 -0.41 -16.40 13.42
CA LYS A 140 0.81 -15.88 12.76
C LYS A 140 1.10 -16.52 11.40
N ARG A 141 0.65 -17.76 11.17
CA ARG A 141 0.83 -18.50 9.90
C ARG A 141 0.05 -17.87 8.73
N LEU A 142 -0.98 -17.07 9.02
CA LEU A 142 -1.79 -16.41 8.00
C LEU A 142 -1.15 -15.13 7.44
N ALA A 143 0.01 -14.70 7.94
CA ALA A 143 0.66 -13.48 7.46
C ALA A 143 0.93 -13.50 5.95
N TRP A 144 1.41 -14.62 5.39
CA TRP A 144 1.66 -14.75 3.96
C TRP A 144 0.37 -14.84 3.11
N PRO A 145 -0.63 -15.69 3.45
CA PRO A 145 -1.93 -15.65 2.78
C PRO A 145 -2.59 -14.27 2.80
N LEU A 146 -2.52 -13.56 3.93
CA LEU A 146 -3.04 -12.20 4.04
C LEU A 146 -2.24 -11.20 3.21
N ALA A 147 -0.92 -11.39 3.03
CA ALA A 147 -0.12 -10.55 2.15
C ALA A 147 -0.53 -10.70 0.68
N VAL A 148 -0.80 -11.93 0.22
CA VAL A 148 -1.30 -12.19 -1.14
C VAL A 148 -2.69 -11.61 -1.34
N LEU A 149 -3.61 -11.81 -0.38
CA LEU A 149 -4.94 -11.22 -0.43
C LEU A 149 -4.90 -9.69 -0.44
N SER A 150 -4.08 -9.11 0.44
CA SER A 150 -3.86 -7.67 0.53
C SER A 150 -3.35 -7.11 -0.78
N ALA A 151 -2.38 -7.76 -1.42
CA ALA A 151 -1.84 -7.37 -2.72
C ALA A 151 -2.87 -7.40 -3.84
N ALA A 152 -3.70 -8.46 -3.90
CA ALA A 152 -4.77 -8.57 -4.89
C ALA A 152 -5.80 -7.44 -4.75
N VAL A 153 -6.26 -7.18 -3.52
CA VAL A 153 -7.19 -6.07 -3.26
C VAL A 153 -6.53 -4.74 -3.58
N PHE A 154 -5.30 -4.51 -3.13
CA PHE A 154 -4.53 -3.30 -3.41
C PHE A 154 -4.46 -3.01 -4.91
N GLY A 155 -4.15 -4.02 -5.73
CA GLY A 155 -4.18 -3.89 -7.19
C GLY A 155 -5.55 -3.46 -7.72
N ILE A 156 -6.63 -4.12 -7.29
CA ILE A 156 -7.99 -3.79 -7.75
C ILE A 156 -8.40 -2.36 -7.36
N THR A 157 -7.93 -1.84 -6.22
CA THR A 157 -8.21 -0.43 -5.85
C THR A 157 -7.63 0.59 -6.82
N HIS A 158 -6.68 0.18 -7.66
CA HIS A 158 -6.05 0.97 -8.70
C HIS A 158 -6.63 0.71 -10.10
N LEU A 159 -7.84 0.15 -10.20
CA LEU A 159 -8.50 -0.12 -11.49
C LEU A 159 -8.69 1.13 -12.36
N TYR A 160 -8.68 2.33 -11.76
CA TYR A 160 -8.69 3.60 -12.50
C TYR A 160 -7.44 3.80 -13.40
N GLN A 161 -6.39 3.00 -13.21
CA GLN A 161 -5.18 2.97 -14.05
C GLN A 161 -5.22 1.89 -15.15
N GLY A 162 -6.40 1.30 -15.41
CA GLY A 162 -6.57 0.17 -16.32
C GLY A 162 -6.07 -1.16 -15.74
N TRP A 163 -6.16 -2.25 -16.51
CA TRP A 163 -5.75 -3.58 -16.05
C TRP A 163 -4.24 -3.68 -15.84
N SER A 164 -3.47 -2.97 -16.65
CA SER A 164 -2.02 -2.83 -16.47
C SER A 164 -1.69 -2.22 -15.12
N GLY A 165 -2.42 -1.18 -14.70
CA GLY A 165 -2.29 -0.58 -13.38
C GLY A 165 -2.65 -1.54 -12.25
N VAL A 166 -3.72 -2.31 -12.38
CA VAL A 166 -4.10 -3.35 -11.39
C VAL A 166 -2.99 -4.37 -11.18
N ILE A 167 -2.39 -4.87 -12.27
CA ILE A 167 -1.32 -5.86 -12.19
C ILE A 167 -0.05 -5.21 -11.61
N SER A 168 0.35 -4.04 -12.11
CA SER A 168 1.55 -3.33 -11.66
C SER A 168 1.47 -3.01 -10.15
N THR A 169 0.41 -2.32 -9.73
CA THR A 169 0.21 -1.96 -8.32
C THR A 169 -0.03 -3.18 -7.44
N GLY A 170 -0.67 -4.25 -7.94
CA GLY A 170 -0.81 -5.52 -7.23
C GLY A 170 0.55 -6.19 -6.94
N LEU A 171 1.48 -6.18 -7.91
CA LEU A 171 2.83 -6.70 -7.72
C LEU A 171 3.65 -5.84 -6.73
N ILE A 172 3.55 -4.51 -6.82
CA ILE A 172 4.13 -3.60 -5.81
C ILE A 172 3.52 -3.89 -4.43
N GLY A 173 2.21 -4.10 -4.39
CA GLY A 173 1.44 -4.50 -3.23
C GLY A 173 2.00 -5.75 -2.56
N LEU A 174 2.31 -6.76 -3.37
CA LEU A 174 2.91 -8.02 -2.94
C LEU A 174 4.34 -7.84 -2.41
N ILE A 175 5.18 -7.03 -3.09
CA ILE A 175 6.55 -6.71 -2.64
C ILE A 175 6.53 -6.07 -1.26
N LEU A 176 5.70 -5.04 -1.06
CA LEU A 176 5.55 -4.36 0.21
C LEU A 176 4.94 -5.27 1.30
N GLY A 177 4.00 -6.15 0.94
CA GLY A 177 3.46 -7.17 1.84
C GLY A 177 4.51 -8.20 2.28
N ALA A 178 5.34 -8.67 1.34
CA ALA A 178 6.47 -9.55 1.63
C ALA A 178 7.51 -8.86 2.52
N LEU A 179 7.88 -7.61 2.20
CA LEU A 179 8.79 -6.79 3.00
C LEU A 179 8.28 -6.66 4.45
N TYR A 180 6.98 -6.43 4.62
CA TYR A 180 6.37 -6.33 5.95
C TYR A 180 6.51 -7.64 6.74
N VAL A 181 6.19 -8.78 6.12
CA VAL A 181 6.29 -10.10 6.78
C VAL A 181 7.73 -10.44 7.12
N LEU A 182 8.67 -10.20 6.20
CA LEU A 182 10.11 -10.45 6.38
C LEU A 182 10.73 -9.53 7.44
N CYS A 183 10.27 -8.29 7.54
CA CYS A 183 10.67 -7.34 8.58
C CYS A 183 9.92 -7.54 9.91
N SER A 184 9.44 -8.76 10.19
CA SER A 184 8.76 -9.11 11.45
C SER A 184 7.51 -8.26 11.73
N ARG A 185 6.78 -7.87 10.68
CA ARG A 185 5.55 -7.06 10.71
C ARG A 185 5.80 -5.68 11.33
N ARG A 186 6.69 -4.93 10.68
CA ARG A 186 7.13 -3.59 11.06
C ARG A 186 6.93 -2.65 9.89
N LEU A 187 6.23 -1.55 10.11
CA LEU A 187 5.75 -0.67 9.04
C LEU A 187 6.82 0.24 8.45
N LEU A 188 7.80 0.69 9.24
CA LEU A 188 8.72 1.74 8.80
C LEU A 188 9.51 1.37 7.52
N PRO A 189 9.99 0.13 7.31
CA PRO A 189 10.56 -0.28 6.03
C PRO A 189 9.60 -0.15 4.85
N CYS A 190 8.33 -0.53 5.03
CA CYS A 190 7.31 -0.48 3.99
C CYS A 190 6.90 0.97 3.68
N ILE A 191 6.73 1.81 4.71
CA ILE A 191 6.46 3.24 4.58
C ILE A 191 7.58 3.90 3.78
N ALA A 192 8.84 3.67 4.15
CA ALA A 192 9.97 4.24 3.44
C ALA A 192 10.06 3.73 1.98
N ALA A 193 9.78 2.45 1.73
CA ALA A 193 9.75 1.89 0.38
C ALA A 193 8.65 2.51 -0.49
N HIS A 194 7.43 2.60 0.03
CA HIS A 194 6.29 3.13 -0.70
C HIS A 194 6.43 4.65 -0.94
N MET A 195 6.85 5.41 0.07
CA MET A 195 7.17 6.84 -0.09
C MET A 195 8.25 7.08 -1.15
N THR A 196 9.30 6.26 -1.16
CA THR A 196 10.38 6.36 -2.16
C THR A 196 9.86 6.04 -3.57
N ASN A 197 9.06 4.98 -3.71
CA ASN A 197 8.44 4.62 -4.98
C ASN A 197 7.54 5.73 -5.52
N ASN A 198 6.67 6.30 -4.67
CA ASN A 198 5.78 7.38 -5.04
C ASN A 198 6.54 8.66 -5.37
N ALA A 199 7.58 9.01 -4.61
CA ALA A 199 8.41 10.17 -4.92
C ALA A 199 9.05 10.06 -6.30
N ILE A 200 9.60 8.89 -6.65
CA ILE A 200 10.19 8.65 -7.98
C ILE A 200 9.12 8.71 -9.07
N GLY A 201 8.03 7.96 -8.93
CA GLY A 201 6.96 7.89 -9.94
C GLY A 201 6.27 9.23 -10.19
N ILE A 202 5.88 9.95 -9.14
CA ILE A 202 5.24 11.27 -9.27
C ILE A 202 6.20 12.30 -9.89
N THR A 203 7.49 12.23 -9.53
CA THR A 203 8.51 13.09 -10.15
C THR A 203 8.72 12.73 -11.63
N ALA A 204 8.69 11.45 -12.00
CA ALA A 204 8.75 11.02 -13.39
C ALA A 204 7.56 11.55 -14.20
N ILE A 205 6.34 11.50 -13.65
CA ILE A 205 5.15 12.09 -14.27
C ILE A 205 5.35 13.61 -14.45
N TYR A 206 5.77 14.33 -13.41
CA TYR A 206 6.03 15.77 -13.51
C TYR A 206 7.03 16.13 -14.62
N LEU A 207 8.09 15.31 -14.79
CA LEU A 207 9.11 15.47 -15.82
C LEU A 207 8.69 14.98 -17.22
N GLY A 208 7.49 14.41 -17.38
CA GLY A 208 7.02 13.84 -18.66
C GLY A 208 7.69 12.52 -19.04
N MET A 209 8.22 11.79 -18.06
CA MET A 209 8.87 10.48 -18.20
C MET A 209 7.95 9.29 -17.86
N GLY A 210 6.73 9.57 -17.40
CA GLY A 210 5.68 8.60 -17.12
C GLY A 210 4.55 8.67 -18.13
#